data_AF-A0A061F3K7-F1
#
_entry.id   AF-A0A061F3K7-F1
#
_cell.length_a   1.000
_cell.length_b   1.000
_cell.length_c   1.000
_cell.angle_alpha   90.00
_cell.angle_beta   90.00
_cell.angle_gamma   90.00
#
_symmetry.space_group_name_H-M   'P 1'
#
loop_
_entity.id
_entity.type
_entity.pdbx_description
1 polymer ?
#
loop_
_entity_poly.entity_id
_entity_poly.type
_entity_poly.pdbx_seq_one_letter_code
_entity_poly.pdbx_strand_id
1 'polypeptide(L)'
;MFLRSCSYTFLKNVIFMMILTGNLKATKKFRALQQQVCHVLHNSPQPGPATFVAYCLYILPIFGPYCEGFSHLIVSALHRFLKTAATTGDSLEAKSLAARLFLYIIDGFIDHDERIAVKILEVFDVKLTDVEKVLSQLKVQNDCRSDCAKIFVEQYIFGLIESQSYMTAVNLLEHFSIRQSGESFLLKMMEKKQFRAAEKWAMFMGKPMLSILVQEYADRNMLKNAYVIIKKNNLLQEFPDVHHKYKESALKKLAEKACWDVAESKTNGNRQLVEYLVYLAMEAGYSEKVDELCNRYSLEGFFKAKELEASFLHRRFLNLNELVVEDIIWVDEVDGLCKATCNIEGSKVAGLDCEWKPNYVKGSKPNKVSIMQIASDKMVFIFDLIKLYKDVPDVLDKCLSRILKSPRILKLGYNFQCDVKQ
;
A
#
# COMPACT_ATOMS: atom_id res chain seq x y z
N MET A 1 15.28 -43.33 -18.33
CA MET A 1 16.26 -43.49 -17.22
C MET A 1 17.38 -42.45 -17.30
N PHE A 2 18.02 -42.26 -18.46
CA PHE A 2 19.10 -41.27 -18.68
C PHE A 2 18.68 -39.82 -18.39
N LEU A 3 17.56 -39.35 -18.94
CA LEU A 3 17.06 -37.98 -18.72
C LEU A 3 16.70 -37.68 -17.26
N ARG A 4 16.23 -38.69 -16.51
CA ARG A 4 15.98 -38.56 -15.05
C ARG A 4 17.29 -38.40 -14.27
N SER A 5 18.36 -39.11 -14.69
CA SER A 5 19.69 -38.97 -14.08
C SER A 5 20.32 -37.60 -14.36
N CYS A 6 20.22 -37.09 -15.58
CA CYS A 6 20.70 -35.73 -15.92
C CYS A 6 19.96 -34.64 -15.15
N SER A 7 18.63 -34.73 -15.08
CA SER A 7 17.79 -33.78 -14.33
C SER A 7 18.11 -33.82 -12.82
N TYR A 8 18.32 -35.00 -12.26
CA TYR A 8 18.69 -35.17 -10.86
C TYR A 8 20.09 -34.60 -10.54
N THR A 9 21.08 -34.82 -11.40
CA THR A 9 22.43 -34.25 -11.25
C THR A 9 22.41 -32.73 -11.35
N PHE A 10 21.63 -32.18 -12.27
CA PHE A 10 21.42 -30.72 -12.36
C PHE A 10 20.82 -30.16 -11.07
N LEU A 11 19.74 -30.78 -10.56
CA LEU A 11 19.10 -30.36 -9.32
C LEU A 11 20.05 -30.42 -8.12
N LYS A 12 20.88 -31.47 -8.03
CA LYS A 12 21.95 -31.56 -7.02
C LYS A 12 22.96 -30.41 -7.12
N ASN A 13 23.37 -30.04 -8.33
CA ASN A 13 24.29 -28.93 -8.54
C ASN A 13 23.67 -27.57 -8.16
N VAL A 14 22.39 -27.37 -8.43
CA VAL A 14 21.65 -26.17 -8.00
C VAL A 14 21.56 -26.10 -6.47
N ILE A 15 21.29 -27.22 -5.80
CA ILE A 15 21.30 -27.33 -4.34
C ILE A 15 22.69 -27.01 -3.77
N PHE A 16 23.75 -27.55 -4.37
CA PHE A 16 25.13 -27.29 -3.95
C PHE A 16 25.50 -25.79 -4.08
N MET A 17 25.13 -25.15 -5.18
CA MET A 17 25.30 -23.70 -5.37
C MET A 17 24.48 -22.88 -4.35
N MET A 18 23.32 -23.37 -3.92
CA MET A 18 22.51 -22.75 -2.88
C MET A 18 23.22 -22.77 -1.52
N ILE A 19 23.96 -23.83 -1.21
CA ILE A 19 24.76 -23.96 0.01
C ILE A 19 25.95 -23.00 -0.03
N LEU A 20 26.66 -22.91 -1.16
CA LEU A 20 27.82 -22.03 -1.34
C LEU A 20 27.49 -20.53 -1.26
N THR A 21 26.27 -20.14 -1.63
CA THR A 21 25.81 -18.73 -1.61
C THR A 21 25.31 -18.26 -0.23
N GLY A 22 25.69 -18.95 0.85
CA GLY A 22 25.11 -18.90 2.20
C GLY A 22 24.97 -17.53 2.89
N ASN A 23 25.67 -16.48 2.45
CA ASN A 23 25.69 -15.17 3.12
C ASN A 23 24.92 -14.04 2.40
N LEU A 24 24.21 -14.34 1.29
CA LEU A 24 23.46 -13.32 0.54
C LEU A 24 22.02 -13.16 1.03
N LYS A 25 21.50 -11.92 1.01
CA LYS A 25 20.06 -11.65 1.19
C LYS A 25 19.22 -12.51 0.24
N ALA A 26 18.12 -13.08 0.73
CA ALA A 26 17.28 -14.06 0.01
C ALA A 26 16.92 -13.67 -1.43
N THR A 27 16.56 -12.41 -1.67
CA THR A 27 16.22 -11.91 -3.02
C THR A 27 17.42 -11.90 -3.97
N LYS A 28 18.63 -11.56 -3.47
CA LYS A 28 19.86 -11.59 -4.29
C LYS A 28 20.25 -13.03 -4.61
N LYS A 29 20.13 -13.92 -3.61
CA LYS A 29 20.37 -15.37 -3.78
C LYS A 29 19.45 -15.98 -4.82
N PHE A 30 18.14 -15.70 -4.74
CA PHE A 30 17.17 -16.16 -5.73
C PHE A 30 17.50 -15.67 -7.15
N ARG A 31 17.84 -14.39 -7.32
CA ARG A 31 18.20 -13.84 -8.64
C ARG A 31 19.47 -14.48 -9.21
N ALA A 32 20.50 -14.68 -8.39
CA ALA A 32 21.73 -15.33 -8.81
C ALA A 32 21.49 -16.78 -9.25
N LEU A 33 20.73 -17.54 -8.46
CA LEU A 33 20.34 -18.91 -8.81
C LEU A 33 19.48 -18.95 -10.07
N GLN A 34 18.52 -18.03 -10.21
CA GLN A 34 17.66 -17.95 -11.40
C GLN A 34 18.50 -17.67 -12.65
N GLN A 35 19.50 -16.79 -12.57
CA GLN A 35 20.42 -16.51 -13.68
C GLN A 35 21.24 -17.76 -14.07
N GLN A 36 21.72 -18.53 -13.11
CA GLN A 36 22.44 -19.78 -13.37
C GLN A 36 21.55 -20.82 -14.05
N VAL A 37 20.32 -21.01 -13.55
CA VAL A 37 19.34 -21.90 -14.20
C VAL A 37 19.04 -21.41 -15.61
N CYS A 38 18.79 -20.11 -15.82
CA CYS A 38 18.60 -19.56 -17.16
C CYS A 38 19.81 -19.82 -18.06
N HIS A 39 21.04 -19.66 -17.58
CA HIS A 39 22.24 -19.92 -18.38
C HIS A 39 22.29 -21.39 -18.84
N VAL A 40 21.97 -22.33 -17.95
CA VAL A 40 21.86 -23.75 -18.32
C VAL A 40 20.78 -23.98 -19.38
N LEU A 41 19.62 -23.30 -19.29
CA LEU A 41 18.57 -23.40 -20.31
C LEU A 41 19.02 -22.84 -21.67
N HIS A 42 19.86 -21.80 -21.71
CA HIS A 42 20.43 -21.27 -22.96
C HIS A 42 21.46 -22.21 -23.60
N ASN A 43 22.06 -23.11 -22.82
CA ASN A 43 22.96 -24.14 -23.33
C ASN A 43 22.19 -25.34 -23.94
N SER A 44 20.88 -25.20 -24.19
CA SER A 44 20.03 -26.15 -24.91
C SER A 44 20.13 -27.58 -24.36
N PRO A 45 19.74 -27.82 -23.09
CA PRO A 45 19.76 -29.16 -22.52
C PRO A 45 18.83 -30.08 -23.32
N GLN A 46 19.26 -31.33 -23.54
CA GLN A 46 18.46 -32.34 -24.23
C GLN A 46 17.34 -32.88 -23.33
N PRO A 47 16.14 -33.19 -23.85
CA PRO A 47 15.73 -33.13 -25.27
C PRO A 47 15.33 -31.73 -25.74
N GLY A 48 15.17 -30.80 -24.80
CA GLY A 48 15.02 -29.37 -25.03
C GLY A 48 14.81 -28.65 -23.69
N PRO A 49 14.94 -27.31 -23.64
CA PRO A 49 14.88 -26.55 -22.39
C PRO A 49 13.56 -26.70 -21.63
N ALA A 50 12.43 -26.69 -22.34
CA ALA A 50 11.11 -26.75 -21.72
C ALA A 50 10.80 -28.17 -21.20
N THR A 51 11.05 -29.19 -22.02
CA THR A 51 10.88 -30.59 -21.64
C THR A 51 11.83 -30.99 -20.52
N PHE A 52 13.07 -30.51 -20.53
CA PHE A 52 14.03 -30.70 -19.44
C PHE A 52 13.48 -30.14 -18.12
N VAL A 53 12.90 -28.93 -18.14
CA VAL A 53 12.27 -28.33 -16.96
C VAL A 53 11.05 -29.14 -16.50
N ALA A 54 10.21 -29.62 -17.42
CA ALA A 54 9.10 -30.50 -17.07
C ALA A 54 9.59 -31.75 -16.31
N TYR A 55 10.64 -32.41 -16.80
CA TYR A 55 11.24 -33.56 -16.09
C TYR A 55 11.82 -33.20 -14.72
N CYS A 56 12.44 -32.02 -14.58
CA CYS A 56 12.89 -31.57 -13.27
C CYS A 56 11.73 -31.48 -12.28
N LEU A 57 10.59 -30.92 -12.70
CA LEU A 57 9.40 -30.78 -11.85
C LEU A 57 8.82 -32.13 -11.40
N TYR A 58 8.94 -33.18 -12.21
CA TYR A 58 8.58 -34.55 -11.80
C TYR A 58 9.46 -35.11 -10.67
N ILE A 59 10.72 -34.67 -10.58
CA ILE A 59 11.72 -35.22 -9.65
C ILE A 59 11.80 -34.39 -8.36
N LEU A 60 11.48 -33.09 -8.44
CA LEU A 60 11.62 -32.14 -7.34
C LEU A 60 11.00 -32.56 -6.00
N PRO A 61 9.84 -33.24 -5.94
CA PRO A 61 9.25 -33.68 -4.66
C PRO A 61 10.15 -34.62 -3.86
N ILE A 62 11.11 -35.31 -4.49
CA ILE A 62 12.12 -36.15 -3.81
C ILE A 62 12.98 -35.32 -2.84
N PHE A 63 13.12 -34.01 -3.08
CA PHE A 63 13.90 -33.11 -2.23
C PHE A 63 13.11 -32.57 -1.03
N GLY A 64 11.89 -33.09 -0.77
CA GLY A 64 11.09 -32.84 0.42
C GLY A 64 10.88 -31.34 0.70
N PRO A 65 11.35 -30.81 1.84
CA PRO A 65 11.03 -29.45 2.28
C PRO A 65 11.56 -28.35 1.35
N TYR A 66 12.52 -28.66 0.47
CA TYR A 66 13.04 -27.68 -0.48
C TYR A 66 12.27 -27.64 -1.81
N CYS A 67 11.32 -28.56 -2.02
CA CYS A 67 10.57 -28.71 -3.27
C CYS A 67 9.92 -27.40 -3.71
N GLU A 68 9.16 -26.74 -2.82
CA GLU A 68 8.42 -25.51 -3.15
C GLU A 68 9.34 -24.40 -3.71
N GLY A 69 10.43 -24.12 -3.00
CA GLY A 69 11.40 -23.10 -3.40
C GLY A 69 12.08 -23.41 -4.72
N PHE A 70 12.42 -24.67 -4.97
CA PHE A 70 13.05 -25.09 -6.22
C PHE A 70 12.07 -25.13 -7.40
N SER A 71 10.84 -25.60 -7.18
CA SER A 71 9.77 -25.55 -8.18
C SER A 71 9.52 -24.11 -8.60
N HIS A 72 9.45 -23.18 -7.63
CA HIS A 72 9.32 -21.76 -7.92
C HIS A 72 10.50 -21.22 -8.74
N LEU A 73 11.73 -21.55 -8.34
CA LEU A 73 12.96 -21.11 -9.01
C LEU A 73 13.00 -21.57 -10.48
N ILE A 74 12.77 -22.86 -10.70
CA ILE A 74 12.90 -23.50 -12.01
C ILE A 74 11.79 -23.03 -12.96
N VAL A 75 10.54 -22.97 -12.49
CA VAL A 75 9.42 -22.45 -13.30
C VAL A 75 9.65 -20.97 -13.63
N SER A 76 10.12 -20.18 -12.66
CA SER A 76 10.43 -18.76 -12.89
C SER A 76 11.60 -18.55 -13.87
N ALA A 77 12.63 -19.40 -13.81
CA ALA A 77 13.75 -19.36 -14.75
C ALA A 77 13.33 -19.75 -16.17
N LEU A 78 12.46 -20.77 -16.31
CA LEU A 78 11.87 -21.12 -17.60
C LEU A 78 11.04 -19.97 -18.17
N HIS A 79 10.17 -19.37 -17.37
CA HIS A 79 9.36 -18.22 -17.80
C HIS A 79 10.22 -17.06 -18.31
N ARG A 80 11.34 -16.78 -17.63
CA ARG A 80 12.30 -15.77 -18.07
C ARG A 80 12.99 -16.17 -19.38
N PHE A 81 13.40 -17.43 -19.51
CA PHE A 81 14.02 -17.96 -20.72
C PHE A 81 13.08 -17.86 -21.93
N LEU A 82 11.82 -18.27 -21.79
CA LEU A 82 10.82 -18.23 -22.85
C LEU A 82 10.47 -16.80 -23.32
N LYS A 83 10.63 -15.79 -22.45
CA LYS A 83 10.48 -14.37 -22.83
C LYS A 83 11.60 -13.85 -23.72
N THR A 84 12.79 -14.44 -23.63
CA THR A 84 13.99 -13.97 -24.33
C THR A 84 14.38 -14.81 -25.54
N ALA A 85 14.03 -16.10 -25.54
CA ALA A 85 14.35 -17.02 -26.62
C ALA A 85 13.18 -17.15 -27.61
N ALA A 86 13.46 -17.03 -28.91
CA ALA A 86 12.49 -17.34 -29.95
C ALA A 86 12.09 -18.82 -29.88
N THR A 87 10.79 -19.08 -30.01
CA THR A 87 10.10 -20.38 -29.88
C THR A 87 10.96 -21.60 -30.18
N THR A 88 11.30 -22.36 -29.14
CA THR A 88 11.97 -23.66 -29.27
C THR A 88 10.99 -24.71 -29.77
N GLY A 89 11.38 -25.54 -30.75
CA GLY A 89 10.57 -26.65 -31.28
C GLY A 89 10.15 -27.73 -30.27
N ASP A 90 10.68 -27.69 -29.05
CA ASP A 90 10.38 -28.58 -27.92
C ASP A 90 9.03 -28.29 -27.21
N SER A 91 8.24 -27.33 -27.71
CA SER A 91 7.03 -26.88 -27.00
C SER A 91 5.93 -27.94 -26.89
N LEU A 92 5.78 -28.83 -27.87
CA LEU A 92 4.63 -29.76 -27.90
C LEU A 92 4.77 -30.89 -26.87
N GLU A 93 5.96 -31.51 -26.77
CA GLU A 93 6.24 -32.55 -25.78
C GLU A 93 6.20 -31.95 -24.37
N ALA A 94 6.83 -30.78 -24.19
CA ALA A 94 6.81 -30.06 -22.92
C ALA A 94 5.38 -29.76 -22.42
N LYS A 95 4.48 -29.33 -23.31
CA LYS A 95 3.05 -29.11 -22.99
C LYS A 95 2.35 -30.38 -22.54
N SER A 96 2.56 -31.49 -23.26
CA SER A 96 1.96 -32.78 -22.89
C SER A 96 2.48 -33.29 -21.53
N LEU A 97 3.78 -33.14 -21.26
CA LEU A 97 4.37 -33.46 -19.97
C LEU A 97 3.85 -32.57 -18.84
N ALA A 98 3.73 -31.27 -19.07
CA ALA A 98 3.21 -30.32 -18.10
C ALA A 98 1.72 -30.57 -17.79
N ALA A 99 0.90 -30.87 -18.81
CA ALA A 99 -0.50 -31.25 -18.64
C ALA A 99 -0.63 -32.54 -17.80
N ARG A 100 0.20 -33.55 -18.08
CA ARG A 100 0.23 -34.78 -17.28
C ARG A 100 0.70 -34.56 -15.85
N LEU A 101 1.71 -33.72 -15.66
CA LEU A 101 2.21 -33.35 -14.34
C LEU A 101 1.10 -32.66 -13.53
N PHE A 102 0.37 -31.73 -14.14
CA PHE A 102 -0.77 -31.06 -13.53
C PHE A 102 -1.84 -32.06 -13.06
N LEU A 103 -2.20 -33.05 -13.89
CA LEU A 103 -3.15 -34.10 -13.50
C LEU A 103 -2.64 -34.92 -12.30
N TYR A 104 -1.36 -35.27 -12.27
CA TYR A 104 -0.79 -36.01 -11.13
C TYR A 104 -0.70 -35.18 -9.85
N ILE A 105 -0.54 -33.86 -9.95
CA ILE A 105 -0.62 -32.98 -8.78
C ILE A 105 -2.06 -32.94 -8.25
N ILE A 106 -3.06 -32.80 -9.14
CA ILE A 106 -4.48 -32.81 -8.76
C ILE A 106 -4.87 -34.14 -8.09
N ASP A 107 -4.46 -35.26 -8.66
CA ASP A 107 -4.75 -36.59 -8.13
C ASP A 107 -3.93 -36.92 -6.85
N GLY A 108 -3.03 -36.03 -6.41
CA GLY A 108 -2.20 -36.23 -5.22
C GLY A 108 -1.05 -37.22 -5.39
N PHE A 109 -0.73 -37.66 -6.61
CA PHE A 109 0.40 -38.55 -6.88
C PHE A 109 1.75 -37.83 -6.78
N ILE A 110 1.78 -36.52 -7.00
CA ILE A 110 2.99 -35.69 -6.96
C ILE A 110 2.73 -34.51 -6.04
N ASP A 111 3.52 -34.42 -4.97
CA ASP A 111 3.41 -33.37 -3.96
C ASP A 111 4.08 -32.06 -4.42
N HIS A 112 3.25 -31.16 -4.97
CA HIS A 112 3.59 -29.77 -5.25
C HIS A 112 2.52 -28.84 -4.68
N ASP A 113 2.94 -27.66 -4.24
CA ASP A 113 2.02 -26.59 -3.84
C ASP A 113 1.06 -26.21 -4.98
N GLU A 114 -0.19 -25.91 -4.63
CA GLU A 114 -1.26 -25.59 -5.59
C GLU A 114 -0.89 -24.40 -6.51
N ARG A 115 -0.11 -23.43 -6.01
CA ARG A 115 0.32 -22.27 -6.81
C ARG A 115 1.38 -22.65 -7.84
N ILE A 116 2.17 -23.70 -7.57
CA ILE A 116 3.09 -24.26 -8.55
C ILE A 116 2.30 -24.94 -9.67
N ALA A 117 1.22 -25.66 -9.36
CA ALA A 117 0.35 -26.26 -10.37
C ALA A 117 -0.19 -25.21 -11.37
N VAL A 118 -0.68 -24.07 -10.87
CA VAL A 118 -1.11 -22.94 -11.70
C VAL A 118 0.03 -22.39 -12.54
N LYS A 119 1.21 -22.15 -11.94
CA LYS A 119 2.37 -21.61 -12.67
C LYS A 119 2.88 -22.56 -13.75
N ILE A 120 2.78 -23.87 -13.55
CA ILE A 120 3.11 -24.85 -14.59
C ILE A 120 2.21 -24.65 -15.80
N LEU A 121 0.90 -24.51 -15.59
CA LEU A 121 -0.05 -24.26 -16.69
C LEU A 121 0.25 -22.96 -17.44
N GLU A 122 0.50 -21.87 -16.70
CA GLU A 122 0.79 -20.55 -17.26
C GLU A 122 2.10 -20.53 -18.06
N VAL A 123 3.19 -21.08 -17.50
CA VAL A 123 4.52 -20.99 -18.12
C VAL A 123 4.67 -21.91 -19.33
N PHE A 124 4.04 -23.09 -19.29
CA PHE A 124 4.04 -24.02 -20.40
C PHE A 124 2.94 -23.75 -21.43
N ASP A 125 2.05 -22.76 -21.20
CA ASP A 125 0.89 -22.46 -22.05
C ASP A 125 0.04 -23.72 -22.31
N VAL A 126 -0.28 -24.44 -21.24
CA VAL A 126 -1.09 -25.68 -21.29
C VAL A 126 -2.56 -25.29 -21.41
N LYS A 127 -3.21 -25.66 -22.51
CA LYS A 127 -4.63 -25.39 -22.73
C LYS A 127 -5.48 -26.57 -22.29
N LEU A 128 -6.79 -26.34 -22.20
CA LEU A 128 -7.74 -27.42 -21.87
C LEU A 128 -7.65 -28.58 -22.87
N THR A 129 -7.42 -28.31 -24.15
CA THR A 129 -7.21 -29.31 -25.20
C THR A 129 -6.00 -30.21 -24.96
N ASP A 130 -4.94 -29.67 -24.33
CA ASP A 130 -3.76 -30.45 -23.98
C ASP A 130 -4.07 -31.40 -22.82
N VAL A 131 -4.85 -30.94 -21.83
CA VAL A 131 -5.34 -31.76 -20.71
C VAL A 131 -6.27 -32.87 -21.23
N GLU A 132 -7.18 -32.56 -22.16
CA GLU A 132 -8.06 -33.55 -22.81
C GLU A 132 -7.25 -34.64 -23.53
N LYS A 133 -6.22 -34.23 -24.28
CA LYS A 133 -5.35 -35.16 -25.00
C LYS A 133 -4.59 -36.10 -24.06
N VAL A 134 -4.13 -35.61 -22.91
CA VAL A 134 -3.45 -36.46 -21.91
C VAL A 134 -4.45 -37.36 -21.19
N LEU A 135 -5.64 -36.84 -20.83
CA LEU A 135 -6.67 -37.65 -20.20
C LEU A 135 -7.11 -38.80 -21.11
N SER A 136 -7.30 -38.57 -22.41
CA SER A 136 -7.66 -39.65 -23.35
C SER A 136 -6.57 -40.71 -23.46
N GLN A 137 -5.29 -40.33 -23.46
CA GLN A 137 -4.16 -41.27 -23.44
C GLN A 137 -4.11 -42.10 -22.16
N LEU A 138 -4.47 -41.51 -21.01
CA LEU A 138 -4.55 -42.22 -19.73
C LEU A 138 -5.78 -43.14 -19.63
N LYS A 139 -6.91 -42.78 -20.28
CA LYS A 139 -8.12 -43.60 -20.37
C LYS A 139 -7.90 -44.90 -21.13
N VAL A 140 -7.07 -44.90 -22.18
CA VAL A 140 -6.66 -46.13 -22.90
C VAL A 140 -5.96 -47.14 -21.96
N GLN A 141 -5.51 -46.71 -20.79
CA GLN A 141 -4.91 -47.55 -19.75
C GLN A 141 -5.82 -47.83 -18.54
N ASN A 142 -7.00 -47.18 -18.42
CA ASN A 142 -7.92 -47.33 -17.27
C ASN A 142 -9.38 -46.98 -17.65
N ASP A 143 -10.28 -47.97 -17.55
CA ASP A 143 -11.67 -47.98 -18.06
C ASP A 143 -12.69 -47.02 -17.39
N CYS A 144 -12.33 -46.17 -16.42
CA CYS A 144 -13.32 -45.50 -15.56
C CYS A 144 -13.24 -43.98 -15.43
N ARG A 145 -12.46 -43.23 -16.23
CA ARG A 145 -12.43 -41.75 -16.09
C ARG A 145 -13.45 -41.09 -17.01
N SER A 146 -14.39 -40.35 -16.41
CA SER A 146 -15.51 -39.62 -17.03
C SER A 146 -15.07 -38.61 -18.10
N ASP A 147 -16.00 -38.29 -18.99
CA ASP A 147 -15.84 -37.48 -20.19
C ASP A 147 -15.74 -35.97 -19.89
N CYS A 148 -14.94 -35.27 -20.72
CA CYS A 148 -14.58 -33.85 -20.66
C CYS A 148 -13.55 -33.45 -19.57
N ALA A 149 -12.32 -33.07 -19.99
CA ALA A 149 -11.30 -32.51 -19.09
C ALA A 149 -11.80 -31.30 -18.30
N LYS A 150 -12.75 -30.56 -18.89
CA LYS A 150 -13.43 -29.45 -18.24
C LYS A 150 -14.07 -29.86 -16.91
N ILE A 151 -14.82 -30.96 -16.89
CA ILE A 151 -15.51 -31.44 -15.68
C ILE A 151 -14.49 -31.82 -14.61
N PHE A 152 -13.41 -32.50 -15.01
CA PHE A 152 -12.33 -32.87 -14.10
C PHE A 152 -11.67 -31.64 -13.46
N VAL A 153 -11.33 -30.64 -14.27
CA VAL A 153 -10.75 -29.38 -13.78
C VAL A 153 -11.75 -28.61 -12.90
N GLU A 154 -13.03 -28.58 -13.25
CA GLU A 154 -14.09 -27.95 -12.46
C GLU A 154 -14.25 -28.61 -11.08
N GLN A 155 -14.18 -29.94 -10.99
CA GLN A 155 -14.20 -30.67 -9.72
C GLN A 155 -13.03 -30.28 -8.81
N TYR A 156 -11.82 -30.17 -9.37
CA TYR A 156 -10.66 -29.72 -8.61
C TYR A 156 -10.81 -28.25 -8.15
N ILE A 157 -11.28 -27.37 -9.02
CA ILE A 157 -11.57 -25.97 -8.67
C ILE A 157 -12.60 -25.89 -7.54
N PHE A 158 -13.62 -26.74 -7.53
CA PHE A 158 -14.60 -26.81 -6.46
C PHE A 158 -13.93 -27.17 -5.12
N GLY A 159 -13.05 -28.17 -5.10
CA GLY A 159 -12.24 -28.51 -3.92
C GLY A 159 -11.37 -27.35 -3.41
N LEU A 160 -10.80 -26.55 -4.32
CA LEU A 160 -10.06 -25.32 -3.96
C LEU A 160 -10.97 -24.26 -3.32
N ILE A 161 -12.21 -24.15 -3.77
CA ILE A 161 -13.19 -23.22 -3.20
C ILE A 161 -13.61 -23.68 -1.80
N GLU A 162 -13.81 -24.99 -1.58
CA GLU A 162 -14.14 -25.55 -0.27
C GLU A 162 -13.01 -25.37 0.74
N SER A 163 -11.76 -25.54 0.31
CA SER A 163 -10.56 -25.29 1.11
C SER A 163 -10.18 -23.81 1.26
N GLN A 164 -11.00 -22.89 0.73
CA GLN A 164 -10.79 -21.44 0.76
C GLN A 164 -9.56 -20.93 -0.01
N SER A 165 -9.02 -21.72 -0.95
CA SER A 165 -7.93 -21.34 -1.87
C SER A 165 -8.46 -20.53 -3.08
N TYR A 166 -9.18 -19.44 -2.81
CA TYR A 166 -9.92 -18.66 -3.82
C TYR A 166 -9.05 -18.06 -4.92
N MET A 167 -7.85 -17.58 -4.60
CA MET A 167 -6.95 -17.00 -5.61
C MET A 167 -6.50 -18.06 -6.62
N THR A 168 -6.17 -19.27 -6.15
CA THR A 168 -5.79 -20.39 -6.99
C THR A 168 -6.95 -20.82 -7.87
N ALA A 169 -8.16 -20.94 -7.30
CA ALA A 169 -9.38 -21.24 -8.03
C ALA A 169 -9.65 -20.22 -9.15
N VAL A 170 -9.56 -18.92 -8.85
CA VAL A 170 -9.75 -17.83 -9.83
C VAL A 170 -8.69 -17.87 -10.93
N ASN A 171 -7.42 -18.14 -10.59
CA ASN A 171 -6.37 -18.27 -11.60
C ASN A 171 -6.64 -19.43 -12.57
N LEU A 172 -7.12 -20.58 -12.07
CA LEU A 172 -7.46 -21.72 -12.93
C LEU A 172 -8.68 -21.43 -13.82
N LEU A 173 -9.72 -20.81 -13.26
CA LEU A 173 -10.89 -20.39 -14.02
C LEU A 173 -10.51 -19.41 -15.15
N GLU A 174 -9.67 -18.41 -14.85
CA GLU A 174 -9.16 -17.47 -15.85
C GLU A 174 -8.32 -18.19 -16.92
N HIS A 175 -7.35 -19.02 -16.50
CA HIS A 175 -6.43 -19.72 -17.39
C HIS A 175 -7.16 -20.62 -18.40
N PHE A 176 -8.14 -21.39 -17.93
CA PHE A 176 -8.95 -22.25 -18.80
C PHE A 176 -10.16 -21.55 -19.42
N SER A 177 -10.33 -20.24 -19.18
CA SER A 177 -11.45 -19.45 -19.67
C SER A 177 -12.84 -19.98 -19.27
N ILE A 178 -12.95 -20.55 -18.06
CA ILE A 178 -14.19 -21.12 -17.52
C ILE A 178 -14.98 -20.01 -16.81
N ARG A 179 -16.20 -19.73 -17.28
CA ARG A 179 -17.04 -18.59 -16.80
C ARG A 179 -18.28 -18.99 -16.00
N GLN A 180 -18.45 -20.28 -15.69
CA GLN A 180 -19.70 -20.82 -15.14
C GLN A 180 -19.99 -20.32 -13.72
N SER A 181 -18.95 -19.94 -12.96
CA SER A 181 -19.07 -19.44 -11.59
C SER A 181 -19.47 -17.96 -11.58
N GLY A 182 -20.76 -17.64 -11.77
CA GLY A 182 -21.25 -16.27 -11.89
C GLY A 182 -21.16 -15.38 -10.64
N GLU A 183 -22.19 -14.59 -10.41
CA GLU A 183 -22.26 -13.59 -9.33
C GLU A 183 -22.17 -14.21 -7.92
N SER A 184 -22.81 -15.36 -7.70
CA SER A 184 -22.80 -16.05 -6.40
C SER A 184 -21.38 -16.37 -5.91
N PHE A 185 -20.46 -16.66 -6.83
CA PHE A 185 -19.06 -16.92 -6.49
C PHE A 185 -18.33 -15.65 -6.04
N LEU A 186 -18.60 -14.51 -6.71
CA LEU A 186 -18.09 -13.21 -6.30
C LEU A 186 -18.57 -12.85 -4.89
N LEU A 187 -19.87 -12.97 -4.63
CA LEU A 187 -20.47 -12.67 -3.32
C LEU A 187 -19.86 -13.54 -2.22
N LYS A 188 -19.70 -14.85 -2.47
CA LYS A 188 -19.01 -15.77 -1.53
C LYS A 188 -17.58 -15.31 -1.22
N MET A 189 -16.82 -14.85 -2.21
CA MET A 189 -15.47 -14.31 -1.98
C MET A 189 -15.50 -13.02 -1.14
N MET A 190 -16.47 -12.14 -1.39
CA MET A 190 -16.65 -10.89 -0.63
C MET A 190 -17.01 -11.16 0.83
N GLU A 191 -17.91 -12.11 1.10
CA GLU A 191 -18.26 -12.57 2.44
C GLU A 191 -17.05 -13.12 3.21
N LYS A 192 -16.23 -13.94 2.55
CA LYS A 192 -15.00 -14.50 3.13
C LYS A 192 -13.84 -13.52 3.17
N LYS A 193 -14.05 -12.24 2.83
CA LYS A 193 -13.04 -11.16 2.81
C LYS A 193 -11.86 -11.43 1.87
N GLN A 194 -12.07 -12.23 0.83
CA GLN A 194 -11.07 -12.58 -0.19
C GLN A 194 -11.06 -11.57 -1.34
N PHE A 195 -10.86 -10.29 -0.99
CA PHE A 195 -11.03 -9.15 -1.89
C PHE A 195 -10.18 -9.21 -3.16
N ARG A 196 -8.92 -9.64 -3.05
CA ARG A 196 -8.01 -9.73 -4.21
C ARG A 196 -8.48 -10.78 -5.22
N ALA A 197 -9.01 -11.90 -4.75
CA ALA A 197 -9.54 -12.94 -5.62
C ALA A 197 -10.84 -12.47 -6.29
N ALA A 198 -11.72 -11.80 -5.53
CA ALA A 198 -12.94 -11.18 -6.05
C ALA A 198 -12.66 -10.13 -7.13
N GLU A 199 -11.70 -9.22 -6.90
CA GLU A 199 -11.27 -8.22 -7.88
C GLU A 199 -10.77 -8.87 -9.17
N LYS A 200 -9.93 -9.90 -9.04
CA LYS A 200 -9.41 -10.65 -10.18
C LYS A 200 -10.53 -11.36 -10.96
N TRP A 201 -11.46 -12.01 -10.26
CA TRP A 201 -12.60 -12.66 -10.88
C TRP A 201 -13.49 -11.68 -11.64
N ALA A 202 -13.79 -10.53 -11.03
CA ALA A 202 -14.61 -9.50 -11.66
C ALA A 202 -13.94 -8.93 -12.92
N MET A 203 -12.62 -8.68 -12.89
CA MET A 203 -11.88 -8.25 -14.08
C MET A 203 -11.97 -9.26 -15.22
N PHE A 204 -11.84 -10.56 -14.92
CA PHE A 204 -11.93 -11.62 -15.92
C PHE A 204 -13.35 -11.75 -16.52
N MET A 205 -14.38 -11.67 -15.69
CA MET A 205 -15.78 -11.74 -16.13
C MET A 205 -16.20 -10.50 -16.93
N GLY A 206 -15.56 -9.36 -16.64
CA GLY A 206 -15.73 -8.11 -17.37
C GLY A 206 -16.67 -7.13 -16.68
N LYS A 207 -17.12 -6.14 -17.46
CA LYS A 207 -17.81 -4.95 -16.98
C LYS A 207 -19.01 -5.22 -16.05
N PRO A 208 -19.95 -6.13 -16.37
CA PRO A 208 -21.12 -6.38 -15.51
C PRO A 208 -20.73 -6.85 -14.10
N MET A 209 -19.72 -7.72 -14.00
CA MET A 209 -19.25 -8.24 -12.72
C MET A 209 -18.48 -7.18 -11.91
N LEU A 210 -17.75 -6.30 -12.59
CA LEU A 210 -17.10 -5.15 -11.94
C LEU A 210 -18.13 -4.20 -11.34
N SER A 211 -19.25 -3.97 -12.00
CA SER A 211 -20.34 -3.13 -11.48
C SER A 211 -20.95 -3.72 -10.20
N ILE A 212 -21.18 -5.04 -10.16
CA ILE A 212 -21.61 -5.75 -8.94
C ILE A 212 -20.57 -5.62 -7.82
N LEU A 213 -19.28 -5.81 -8.13
CA LEU A 213 -18.19 -5.67 -7.15
C LEU A 213 -18.12 -4.24 -6.57
N VAL A 214 -18.32 -3.22 -7.39
CA VAL A 214 -18.34 -1.82 -6.96
C VAL A 214 -19.52 -1.56 -6.02
N GLN A 215 -20.70 -2.08 -6.35
CA GLN A 215 -21.88 -1.98 -5.50
C GLN A 215 -21.64 -2.66 -4.14
N GLU A 216 -21.12 -3.89 -4.13
CA GLU A 216 -20.77 -4.60 -2.89
C GLU A 216 -19.75 -3.84 -2.03
N TYR A 217 -18.75 -3.20 -2.65
CA TYR A 217 -17.82 -2.35 -1.92
C TYR A 217 -18.50 -1.09 -1.35
N ALA A 218 -19.44 -0.49 -2.08
CA ALA A 218 -20.19 0.66 -1.60
C ALA A 218 -21.08 0.29 -0.40
N ASP A 219 -21.82 -0.82 -0.50
CA ASP A 219 -22.72 -1.32 0.55
C ASP A 219 -21.97 -1.68 1.84
N ARG A 220 -20.74 -2.17 1.72
CA ARG A 220 -19.84 -2.46 2.86
C ARG A 220 -19.06 -1.24 3.37
N ASN A 221 -19.36 -0.04 2.88
CA ASN A 221 -18.66 1.22 3.20
C ASN A 221 -17.14 1.19 2.89
N MET A 222 -16.72 0.37 1.93
CA MET A 222 -15.33 0.25 1.46
C MET A 222 -15.06 1.18 0.27
N LEU A 223 -15.41 2.46 0.43
CA LEU A 223 -15.43 3.46 -0.65
C LEU A 223 -14.09 3.63 -1.37
N LYS A 224 -12.96 3.44 -0.66
CA LYS A 224 -11.62 3.50 -1.27
C LYS A 224 -11.41 2.40 -2.31
N ASN A 225 -11.84 1.19 -2.00
CA ASN A 225 -11.68 0.04 -2.90
C ASN A 225 -12.58 0.21 -4.12
N ALA A 226 -13.84 0.58 -3.91
CA ALA A 226 -14.77 0.92 -4.97
C ALA A 226 -14.18 1.98 -5.93
N TYR A 227 -13.67 3.08 -5.37
CA TYR A 227 -13.06 4.17 -6.16
C TYR A 227 -11.88 3.70 -7.03
N VAL A 228 -11.00 2.83 -6.49
CA VAL A 228 -9.86 2.31 -7.26
C VAL A 228 -10.34 1.46 -8.44
N ILE A 229 -11.36 0.63 -8.25
CA ILE A 229 -11.93 -0.19 -9.32
C ILE A 229 -12.61 0.67 -10.37
N ILE A 230 -13.42 1.66 -9.96
CA ILE A 230 -14.09 2.61 -10.86
C ILE A 230 -13.06 3.34 -11.74
N LYS A 231 -11.99 3.87 -11.13
CA LYS A 231 -10.96 4.62 -11.83
C LYS A 231 -10.16 3.77 -12.81
N LYS A 232 -9.82 2.53 -12.44
CA LYS A 232 -9.02 1.63 -13.29
C LYS A 232 -9.79 1.13 -14.52
N ASN A 233 -11.11 0.98 -14.41
CA ASN A 233 -11.95 0.35 -15.42
C ASN A 233 -12.90 1.32 -16.14
N ASN A 234 -12.68 2.63 -15.99
CA ASN A 234 -13.49 3.70 -16.62
C ASN A 234 -15.00 3.62 -16.32
N LEU A 235 -15.39 3.25 -15.09
CA LEU A 235 -16.80 3.09 -14.68
C LEU A 235 -17.41 4.37 -14.07
N LEU A 236 -16.81 5.54 -14.33
CA LEU A 236 -17.21 6.80 -13.70
C LEU A 236 -18.65 7.20 -14.02
N GLN A 237 -19.12 6.91 -15.24
CA GLN A 237 -20.49 7.25 -15.67
C GLN A 237 -21.55 6.38 -14.97
N GLU A 238 -21.21 5.16 -14.57
CA GLU A 238 -22.14 4.22 -13.92
C GLU A 238 -22.24 4.46 -12.41
N PHE A 239 -21.17 4.99 -11.80
CA PHE A 239 -21.10 5.21 -10.35
C PHE A 239 -20.63 6.62 -9.98
N PRO A 240 -21.31 7.69 -10.44
CA PRO A 240 -20.96 9.07 -10.06
C PRO A 240 -21.11 9.29 -8.56
N ASP A 241 -22.12 8.67 -7.93
CA ASP A 241 -22.43 8.83 -6.52
C ASP A 241 -21.35 8.22 -5.60
N VAL A 242 -20.87 7.02 -5.92
CA VAL A 242 -19.82 6.35 -5.14
C VAL A 242 -18.51 7.13 -5.21
N HIS A 243 -18.20 7.67 -6.39
CA HIS A 243 -17.05 8.55 -6.59
C HIS A 243 -17.16 9.84 -5.79
N HIS A 244 -18.34 10.47 -5.77
CA HIS A 244 -18.60 11.66 -4.97
C HIS A 244 -18.46 11.37 -3.47
N LYS A 245 -19.18 10.36 -2.97
CA LYS A 245 -19.15 9.92 -1.55
C LYS A 245 -17.74 9.59 -1.08
N TYR A 246 -16.93 8.93 -1.92
CA TYR A 246 -15.53 8.67 -1.56
C TYR A 246 -14.75 9.97 -1.37
N LYS A 247 -14.87 10.93 -2.29
CA LYS A 247 -14.18 12.22 -2.19
C LYS A 247 -14.62 13.01 -0.96
N GLU A 248 -15.91 13.07 -0.67
CA GLU A 248 -16.43 13.69 0.55
C GLU A 248 -15.87 13.01 1.80
N SER A 249 -15.90 11.68 1.88
CA SER A 249 -15.36 10.95 3.04
C SER A 249 -13.85 11.17 3.23
N ALA A 250 -13.11 11.36 2.13
CA ALA A 250 -11.69 11.65 2.17
C ALA A 250 -11.40 13.09 2.60
N LEU A 251 -12.25 14.06 2.21
CA LEU A 251 -12.18 15.45 2.66
C LEU A 251 -12.53 15.57 4.14
N LYS A 252 -13.61 14.92 4.58
CA LYS A 252 -14.01 14.89 5.99
C LYS A 252 -12.87 14.41 6.90
N LYS A 253 -12.19 13.31 6.53
CA LYS A 253 -11.01 12.80 7.27
C LYS A 253 -9.82 13.76 7.31
N LEU A 254 -9.69 14.66 6.34
CA LEU A 254 -8.63 15.68 6.33
C LEU A 254 -9.03 16.90 7.15
N ALA A 255 -10.30 17.32 7.06
CA ALA A 255 -10.89 18.38 7.87
C ALA A 255 -10.84 18.05 9.36
N GLU A 256 -11.19 16.81 9.75
CA GLU A 256 -11.08 16.30 11.13
C GLU A 256 -9.63 16.36 11.69
N LYS A 257 -8.62 16.42 10.81
CA LYS A 257 -7.20 16.56 11.16
C LYS A 257 -6.68 17.99 10.99
N ALA A 258 -7.56 18.96 10.76
CA ALA A 258 -7.23 20.35 10.45
C ALA A 258 -6.25 20.53 9.27
N CYS A 259 -6.16 19.55 8.36
CA CYS A 259 -5.29 19.61 7.19
C CYS A 259 -5.98 20.30 6.01
N TRP A 260 -6.39 21.56 6.20
CA TRP A 260 -7.28 22.29 5.29
C TRP A 260 -6.69 22.53 3.91
N ASP A 261 -5.41 22.90 3.79
CA ASP A 261 -4.78 23.17 2.50
C ASP A 261 -4.63 21.90 1.65
N VAL A 262 -4.38 20.77 2.32
CA VAL A 262 -4.34 19.45 1.67
C VAL A 262 -5.74 19.03 1.23
N ALA A 263 -6.76 19.31 2.04
CA ALA A 263 -8.16 19.05 1.67
C ALA A 263 -8.57 19.90 0.46
N GLU A 264 -8.27 21.20 0.46
CA GLU A 264 -8.53 22.13 -0.63
C GLU A 264 -7.87 21.65 -1.93
N SER A 265 -6.57 21.30 -1.89
CA SER A 265 -5.85 20.79 -3.07
C SER A 265 -6.52 19.54 -3.67
N LYS A 266 -7.11 18.67 -2.85
CA LYS A 266 -7.79 17.44 -3.30
C LYS A 266 -9.15 17.66 -3.94
N THR A 267 -9.77 18.82 -3.74
CA THR A 267 -11.01 19.17 -4.43
C THR A 267 -10.78 19.36 -5.94
N ASN A 268 -9.53 19.62 -6.35
CA ASN A 268 -9.15 19.96 -7.73
C ASN A 268 -10.03 21.09 -8.33
N GLY A 269 -10.49 22.03 -7.49
CA GLY A 269 -11.37 23.13 -7.92
C GLY A 269 -12.80 22.71 -8.27
N ASN A 270 -13.23 21.49 -7.93
CA ASN A 270 -14.63 21.10 -8.06
C ASN A 270 -15.49 21.88 -7.04
N ARG A 271 -16.38 22.73 -7.55
CA ARG A 271 -17.21 23.65 -6.75
C ARG A 271 -17.98 22.95 -5.63
N GLN A 272 -18.64 21.81 -5.90
CA GLN A 272 -19.42 21.08 -4.89
C GLN A 272 -18.55 20.56 -3.73
N LEU A 273 -17.33 20.09 -4.05
CA LEU A 273 -16.39 19.62 -3.03
C LEU A 273 -15.77 20.77 -2.23
N VAL A 274 -15.59 21.94 -2.84
CA VAL A 274 -15.17 23.15 -2.12
C VAL A 274 -16.29 23.64 -1.20
N GLU A 275 -17.53 23.68 -1.67
CA GLU A 275 -18.70 24.03 -0.86
C GLU A 275 -18.86 23.07 0.34
N TYR A 276 -18.65 21.76 0.12
CA TYR A 276 -18.62 20.78 1.22
C TYR A 276 -17.46 21.01 2.20
N LEU A 277 -16.29 21.40 1.71
CA LEU A 277 -15.15 21.75 2.56
C LEU A 277 -15.42 23.00 3.40
N VAL A 278 -16.09 24.00 2.83
CA VAL A 278 -16.56 25.20 3.54
C VAL A 278 -17.54 24.82 4.64
N TYR A 279 -18.52 23.97 4.34
CA TYR A 279 -19.46 23.45 5.34
C TYR A 279 -18.72 22.76 6.50
N LEU A 280 -17.75 21.89 6.22
CA LEU A 280 -16.95 21.23 7.25
C LEU A 280 -16.12 22.23 8.09
N ALA A 281 -15.61 23.30 7.48
CA ALA A 281 -14.89 24.35 8.19
C ALA A 281 -15.81 25.19 9.08
N MET A 282 -17.05 25.47 8.63
CA MET A 282 -18.08 26.12 9.44
C MET A 282 -18.47 25.28 10.65
N GLU A 283 -18.76 23.98 10.46
CA GLU A 283 -19.09 23.06 11.57
C GLU A 283 -17.94 22.96 12.58
N ALA A 284 -16.69 23.01 12.10
CA ALA A 284 -15.51 22.97 12.95
C ALA A 284 -15.15 24.33 13.59
N GLY A 285 -15.88 25.41 13.28
CA GLY A 285 -15.67 26.74 13.84
C GLY A 285 -14.50 27.54 13.26
N TYR A 286 -13.97 27.17 12.09
CA TYR A 286 -12.84 27.85 11.42
C TYR A 286 -13.35 28.98 10.51
N SER A 287 -13.86 30.07 11.09
CA SER A 287 -14.45 31.20 10.35
C SER A 287 -13.47 31.86 9.35
N GLU A 288 -12.19 31.98 9.70
CA GLU A 288 -11.17 32.55 8.81
C GLU A 288 -10.96 31.68 7.56
N LYS A 289 -10.95 30.34 7.72
CA LYS A 289 -10.80 29.41 6.60
C LYS A 289 -12.03 29.40 5.70
N VAL A 290 -13.22 29.57 6.28
CA VAL A 290 -14.48 29.73 5.54
C VAL A 290 -14.41 30.95 4.63
N ASP A 291 -14.02 32.10 5.18
CA ASP A 291 -13.89 33.33 4.40
C ASP A 291 -12.79 33.21 3.32
N GLU A 292 -11.65 32.60 3.64
CA GLU A 292 -10.57 32.35 2.68
C GLU A 292 -11.07 31.53 1.47
N LEU A 293 -11.75 30.40 1.74
CA LEU A 293 -12.27 29.51 0.71
C LEU A 293 -13.39 30.19 -0.11
N CYS A 294 -14.33 30.88 0.54
CA CYS A 294 -15.40 31.60 -0.14
C CYS A 294 -14.86 32.70 -1.05
N ASN A 295 -13.86 33.47 -0.60
CA ASN A 295 -13.23 34.52 -1.40
C ASN A 295 -12.43 33.94 -2.57
N ARG A 296 -11.61 32.91 -2.33
CA ARG A 296 -10.76 32.29 -3.35
C ARG A 296 -11.56 31.64 -4.49
N TYR A 297 -12.69 31.02 -4.16
CA TYR A 297 -13.53 30.31 -5.13
C TYR A 297 -14.82 31.06 -5.52
N SER A 298 -14.99 32.32 -5.09
CA SER A 298 -16.19 33.13 -5.39
C SER A 298 -17.51 32.38 -5.06
N LEU A 299 -17.58 31.83 -3.84
CA LEU A 299 -18.77 31.13 -3.35
C LEU A 299 -19.73 32.13 -2.68
N GLU A 300 -21.00 32.08 -3.07
CA GLU A 300 -22.08 32.94 -2.56
C GLU A 300 -23.07 32.10 -1.73
N GLY A 301 -23.71 32.69 -0.72
CA GLY A 301 -24.73 32.02 0.11
C GLY A 301 -24.25 31.43 1.44
N PHE A 302 -22.94 31.45 1.71
CA PHE A 302 -22.41 31.15 3.05
C PHE A 302 -22.37 32.43 3.88
N PHE A 303 -22.81 32.36 5.14
CA PHE A 303 -22.69 33.48 6.09
C PHE A 303 -21.23 33.90 6.16
N LYS A 304 -20.90 35.05 5.54
CA LYS A 304 -19.56 35.62 5.63
C LYS A 304 -19.34 36.03 7.07
N ALA A 305 -18.20 35.67 7.67
CA ALA A 305 -17.87 36.21 8.98
C ALA A 305 -17.78 37.76 8.93
N LYS A 306 -17.69 38.34 7.72
CA LYS A 306 -17.84 39.77 7.45
C LYS A 306 -19.14 40.40 7.94
N GLU A 307 -20.26 39.68 8.03
CA GLU A 307 -21.48 40.24 8.65
C GLU A 307 -21.38 40.30 10.18
N LEU A 308 -20.58 39.42 10.79
CA LEU A 308 -20.11 39.62 12.16
C LEU A 308 -19.13 40.80 12.22
N GLU A 309 -18.22 40.98 11.25
CA GLU A 309 -17.29 42.14 11.15
C GLU A 309 -17.97 43.51 11.06
N ALA A 310 -19.22 43.60 10.57
CA ALA A 310 -19.97 44.86 10.60
C ALA A 310 -20.21 45.37 12.04
N SER A 311 -20.16 44.48 13.04
CA SER A 311 -20.16 44.85 14.47
C SER A 311 -18.75 45.16 15.03
N PHE A 312 -17.68 44.92 14.27
CA PHE A 312 -16.27 45.15 14.65
C PHE A 312 -15.68 46.44 14.06
N LEU A 313 -16.49 47.46 13.77
CA LEU A 313 -16.09 48.81 13.31
C LEU A 313 -15.14 49.58 14.26
N HIS A 314 -14.53 48.92 15.26
CA HIS A 314 -13.62 49.51 16.24
C HIS A 314 -12.28 48.77 16.40
N ARG A 315 -11.90 47.86 15.49
CA ARG A 315 -10.57 47.25 15.56
C ARG A 315 -9.54 48.00 14.72
N ARG A 316 -8.75 48.82 15.39
CA ARG A 316 -7.44 49.29 14.92
C ARG A 316 -6.51 48.08 14.83
N PHE A 317 -5.90 47.85 13.67
CA PHE A 317 -4.76 46.93 13.58
C PHE A 317 -3.62 47.48 14.43
N LEU A 318 -3.03 46.61 15.26
CA LEU A 318 -1.87 46.97 16.06
C LEU A 318 -0.71 47.29 15.11
N ASN A 319 -0.33 48.56 15.03
CA ASN A 319 0.85 48.95 14.27
C ASN A 319 2.09 48.59 15.10
N LEU A 320 3.12 48.01 14.47
CA LEU A 320 4.36 47.67 15.17
C LEU A 320 4.98 48.87 15.88
N ASN A 321 4.79 50.09 15.36
CA ASN A 321 5.27 51.32 15.99
C ASN A 321 4.52 51.69 17.28
N GLU A 322 3.38 51.05 17.55
CA GLU A 322 2.61 51.17 18.79
C GLU A 322 3.07 50.18 19.87
N LEU A 323 3.83 49.15 19.48
CA LEU A 323 4.45 48.20 20.39
C LEU A 323 5.75 48.79 20.91
N VAL A 324 5.79 49.15 22.19
CA VAL A 324 7.01 49.59 22.88
C VAL A 324 7.85 48.37 23.25
N VAL A 325 8.39 47.68 22.24
CA VAL A 325 9.38 46.62 22.46
C VAL A 325 10.72 47.29 22.72
N GLU A 326 11.20 47.18 23.96
CA GLU A 326 12.47 47.73 24.39
C GLU A 326 13.64 46.92 23.83
N ASP A 327 13.53 45.59 23.76
CA ASP A 327 14.58 44.72 23.22
C ASP A 327 14.07 43.33 22.78
N ILE A 328 14.83 42.70 21.87
CA ILE A 328 14.65 41.31 21.44
C ILE A 328 15.98 40.57 21.67
N ILE A 329 15.98 39.68 22.66
CA ILE A 329 17.19 39.02 23.14
C ILE A 329 17.22 37.58 22.65
N TRP A 330 18.27 37.24 21.91
CA TRP A 330 18.61 35.85 21.63
C TRP A 330 19.24 35.22 22.87
N VAL A 331 18.66 34.11 23.33
CA VAL A 331 19.05 33.40 24.55
C VAL A 331 19.69 32.09 24.15
N ASP A 332 21.01 32.04 24.20
CA ASP A 332 21.82 30.86 23.88
C ASP A 332 22.90 30.56 24.92
N GLU A 333 22.93 31.33 26.02
CA GLU A 333 23.87 31.21 27.13
C GLU A 333 23.21 31.51 28.49
N VAL A 334 23.92 31.22 29.59
CA VAL A 334 23.43 31.37 30.98
C VAL A 334 22.97 32.79 31.31
N ASP A 335 23.70 33.80 30.86
CA ASP A 335 23.35 35.20 31.14
C ASP A 335 21.98 35.57 30.52
N GLY A 336 21.71 35.09 29.30
CA GLY A 336 20.41 35.26 28.65
C GLY A 336 19.28 34.56 29.41
N LEU A 337 19.52 33.35 29.93
CA LEU A 337 18.55 32.62 30.77
C LEU A 337 18.24 33.38 32.07
N CYS A 338 19.25 33.95 32.72
CA CYS A 338 19.09 34.76 33.92
C CYS A 338 18.28 36.03 33.64
N LYS A 339 18.60 36.75 32.55
CA LYS A 339 17.87 37.93 32.10
C LYS A 339 16.41 37.61 31.79
N ALA A 340 16.15 36.53 31.06
CA ALA A 340 14.80 36.09 30.73
C ALA A 340 14.01 35.74 32.00
N THR A 341 14.61 35.01 32.94
CA THR A 341 13.98 34.67 34.23
C THR A 341 13.61 35.94 35.00
N CYS A 342 14.56 36.85 35.21
CA CYS A 342 14.35 38.06 36.00
C CYS A 342 13.31 39.00 35.38
N ASN A 343 13.28 39.12 34.05
CA ASN A 343 12.34 39.99 33.37
C ASN A 343 10.92 39.40 33.38
N ILE A 344 10.77 38.15 32.93
CA ILE A 344 9.46 37.52 32.76
C ILE A 344 8.78 37.22 34.10
N GLU A 345 9.52 36.89 35.16
CA GLU A 345 8.93 36.70 36.50
C GLU A 345 8.25 37.95 37.07
N GLY A 346 8.72 39.14 36.66
CA GLY A 346 8.11 40.42 37.03
C GLY A 346 6.86 40.74 36.22
N SER A 347 6.62 40.04 35.11
CA SER A 347 5.50 40.29 34.20
C SER A 347 4.20 39.64 34.67
N LYS A 348 3.08 40.32 34.44
CA LYS A 348 1.74 39.75 34.71
C LYS A 348 1.29 38.77 33.62
N VAL A 349 1.74 39.00 32.39
CA VAL A 349 1.36 38.24 31.20
C VAL A 349 2.63 37.90 30.42
N ALA A 350 2.70 36.68 29.89
CA ALA A 350 3.75 36.25 28.99
C ALA A 350 3.15 35.56 27.75
N GLY A 351 3.56 36.01 26.56
CA GLY A 351 3.29 35.35 25.29
C GLY A 351 4.25 34.19 25.07
N LEU A 352 3.77 33.06 24.55
CA LEU A 352 4.56 31.86 24.27
C LEU A 352 4.34 31.40 22.83
N ASP A 353 5.44 31.07 22.15
CA ASP A 353 5.43 30.45 20.82
C ASP A 353 6.62 29.49 20.63
N CYS A 354 6.49 28.52 19.74
CA CYS A 354 7.46 27.45 19.54
C CYS A 354 7.67 27.12 18.06
N GLU A 355 8.92 26.88 17.67
CA GLU A 355 9.29 26.50 16.30
C GLU A 355 10.13 25.23 16.27
N TRP A 356 9.86 24.36 15.30
CA TRP A 356 10.55 23.07 15.13
C TRP A 356 11.52 23.08 13.96
N LYS A 357 12.49 22.16 14.03
CA LYS A 357 13.38 21.91 12.89
C LYS A 357 12.59 21.44 11.66
N PRO A 358 12.91 21.90 10.44
CA PRO A 358 12.27 21.39 9.23
C PRO A 358 12.53 19.89 9.02
N ASN A 359 11.48 19.16 8.64
CA ASN A 359 11.52 17.73 8.33
C ASN A 359 11.58 17.52 6.80
N TYR A 360 12.76 17.16 6.28
CA TYR A 360 12.97 16.99 4.83
C TYR A 360 12.61 15.58 4.31
N VAL A 361 12.29 14.63 5.20
CA VAL A 361 11.95 13.24 4.84
C VAL A 361 10.47 12.98 5.12
N LYS A 362 9.70 12.71 4.07
CA LYS A 362 8.27 12.41 4.18
C LYS A 362 8.04 11.16 5.04
N GLY A 363 7.29 11.31 6.14
CA GLY A 363 6.96 10.22 7.05
C GLY A 363 7.96 9.98 8.19
N SER A 364 8.93 10.88 8.40
CA SER A 364 9.77 10.86 9.59
C SER A 364 8.95 11.20 10.85
N LYS A 365 9.52 10.89 12.02
CA LYS A 365 8.93 11.32 13.30
C LYS A 365 8.90 12.86 13.37
N PRO A 366 7.90 13.46 14.05
CA PRO A 366 7.89 14.89 14.34
C PRO A 366 9.21 15.32 14.99
N ASN A 367 9.70 16.50 14.62
CA ASN A 367 10.89 17.06 15.26
C ASN A 367 10.48 17.67 16.60
N LYS A 368 11.37 17.60 17.58
CA LYS A 368 11.20 18.32 18.85
C LYS A 368 11.34 19.83 18.61
N VAL A 369 10.75 20.62 19.52
CA VAL A 369 10.89 22.08 19.52
C VAL A 369 12.36 22.46 19.54
N SER A 370 12.75 23.35 18.63
CA SER A 370 14.12 23.85 18.47
C SER A 370 14.30 25.26 19.00
N ILE A 371 13.28 26.10 18.84
CA ILE A 371 13.28 27.49 19.29
C ILE A 371 12.01 27.72 20.10
N MET A 372 12.14 28.43 21.22
CA MET A 372 11.00 28.88 22.02
C MET A 372 11.06 30.39 22.19
N GLN A 373 9.93 31.06 22.02
CA GLN A 373 9.80 32.49 22.19
C GLN A 373 8.97 32.78 23.43
N ILE A 374 9.46 33.66 24.29
CA ILE A 374 8.74 34.13 25.47
C ILE A 374 8.77 35.66 25.47
N ALA A 375 7.61 36.28 25.38
CA ALA A 375 7.46 37.73 25.31
C ALA A 375 6.73 38.28 26.52
N SER A 376 7.22 39.38 27.09
CA SER A 376 6.45 40.27 27.98
C SER A 376 5.83 41.41 27.17
N ASP A 377 5.26 42.39 27.86
CA ASP A 377 4.77 43.63 27.26
C ASP A 377 5.89 44.52 26.69
N LYS A 378 7.14 44.29 27.08
CA LYS A 378 8.30 45.12 26.72
C LYS A 378 9.46 44.38 26.09
N MET A 379 9.65 43.09 26.38
CA MET A 379 10.84 42.35 25.99
C MET A 379 10.46 41.02 25.34
N VAL A 380 11.21 40.62 24.32
CA VAL A 380 11.07 39.30 23.70
C VAL A 380 12.35 38.50 23.90
N PHE A 381 12.22 37.26 24.35
CA PHE A 381 13.34 36.33 24.54
C PHE A 381 13.18 35.14 23.59
N ILE A 382 14.19 34.90 22.75
CA ILE A 382 14.21 33.81 21.78
C ILE A 382 15.24 32.77 22.23
N PHE A 383 14.77 31.63 22.73
CA PHE A 383 15.59 30.57 23.29
C PHE A 383 16.03 29.59 22.20
N ASP A 384 17.34 29.43 22.02
CA ASP A 384 17.90 28.31 21.26
C ASP A 384 17.92 27.05 22.13
N LEU A 385 16.83 26.29 22.10
CA LEU A 385 16.69 25.10 22.94
C LEU A 385 17.70 24.00 22.55
N ILE A 386 18.19 23.98 21.31
CA ILE A 386 19.16 22.97 20.86
C ILE A 386 20.50 23.21 21.55
N LYS A 387 21.00 24.45 21.53
CA LYS A 387 22.27 24.83 22.16
C LYS A 387 22.14 24.76 23.68
N LEU A 388 21.11 25.37 24.26
CA LEU A 388 20.94 25.45 25.72
C LEU A 388 20.75 24.08 26.38
N TYR A 389 20.01 23.16 25.74
CA TYR A 389 19.84 21.80 26.25
C TYR A 389 21.17 21.03 26.28
N LYS A 390 22.07 21.30 25.33
CA LYS A 390 23.38 20.66 25.25
C LYS A 390 24.36 21.26 26.25
N ASP A 391 24.38 22.58 26.35
CA ASP A 391 25.45 23.30 27.06
C ASP A 391 25.11 23.49 28.56
N VAL A 392 23.86 23.81 28.90
CA VAL A 392 23.45 24.18 30.27
C VAL A 392 22.03 23.68 30.65
N PRO A 393 21.76 22.37 30.58
CA PRO A 393 20.41 21.80 30.75
C PRO A 393 19.76 22.11 32.11
N ASP A 394 20.51 22.07 33.20
CA ASP A 394 19.96 22.31 34.55
C ASP A 394 19.52 23.77 34.75
N VAL A 395 20.28 24.71 34.16
CA VAL A 395 19.97 26.15 34.23
C VAL A 395 18.76 26.46 33.37
N LEU A 396 18.67 25.83 32.18
CA LEU A 396 17.52 25.92 31.30
C LEU A 396 16.25 25.41 32.00
N ASP A 397 16.28 24.22 32.61
CA ASP A 397 15.11 23.65 33.29
C ASP A 397 14.67 24.50 34.48
N LYS A 398 15.61 25.06 35.23
CA LYS A 398 15.33 26.00 36.33
C LYS A 398 14.67 27.28 35.81
N CYS A 399 15.18 27.86 34.72
CA CYS A 399 14.62 29.05 34.07
C CYS A 399 13.18 28.81 33.61
N LEU A 400 12.97 27.78 32.79
CA LEU A 400 11.64 27.44 32.25
C LEU A 400 10.67 27.02 33.35
N SER A 401 11.11 26.27 34.37
CA SER A 401 10.27 25.92 35.51
C SER A 401 9.80 27.15 36.26
N ARG A 402 10.69 28.13 36.52
CA ARG A 402 10.34 29.37 37.21
C ARG A 402 9.29 30.17 36.44
N ILE A 403 9.45 30.30 35.12
CA ILE A 403 8.50 31.03 34.27
C ILE A 403 7.18 30.25 34.11
N LEU A 404 7.24 29.01 33.63
CA LEU A 404 6.06 28.24 33.22
C LEU A 404 5.25 27.72 34.40
N LYS A 405 5.87 27.42 35.55
CA LYS A 405 5.16 26.96 36.75
C LYS A 405 4.71 28.11 37.65
N SER A 406 5.13 29.37 37.38
CA SER A 406 4.70 30.50 38.19
C SER A 406 3.18 30.73 38.08
N PRO A 407 2.41 30.69 39.17
CA PRO A 407 0.98 30.99 39.14
C PRO A 407 0.68 32.49 39.00
N ARG A 408 1.71 33.34 39.10
CA ARG A 408 1.57 34.81 39.04
C ARG A 408 1.55 35.35 37.61
N ILE A 409 1.97 34.53 36.64
CA ILE A 409 2.09 34.90 35.24
C ILE A 409 0.96 34.20 34.47
N LEU A 410 0.15 34.97 33.75
CA LEU A 410 -0.78 34.45 32.76
C LEU A 410 -0.01 34.15 31.47
N LYS A 411 0.03 32.89 31.05
CA LYS A 411 0.69 32.48 29.81
C LYS A 411 -0.32 32.41 28.68
N LEU A 412 -0.04 33.09 27.57
CA LEU A 412 -0.88 33.13 26.39
C LEU A 412 -0.10 32.55 25.21
N GLY A 413 -0.67 31.58 24.50
CA GLY A 413 -0.07 30.99 23.31
C GLY A 413 -1.13 30.29 22.49
N TYR A 414 -1.07 30.41 21.17
CA TYR A 414 -2.02 29.74 20.28
C TYR A 414 -1.64 28.27 20.16
N ASN A 415 -2.53 27.36 20.54
CA ASN A 415 -2.34 25.91 20.43
C ASN A 415 -1.04 25.33 21.05
N PHE A 416 -0.41 26.06 21.98
CA PHE A 416 0.85 25.70 22.64
C PHE A 416 0.88 24.27 23.20
N GLN A 417 -0.27 23.76 23.66
CA GLN A 417 -0.38 22.39 24.19
C GLN A 417 -0.12 21.32 23.12
N CYS A 418 -0.45 21.57 21.86
CA CYS A 418 -0.06 20.72 20.75
C CYS A 418 1.43 20.84 20.46
N ASP A 419 2.00 22.03 20.64
CA ASP A 419 3.36 22.31 20.23
C ASP A 419 4.40 21.65 21.12
N VAL A 420 4.14 21.59 22.42
CA VAL A 420 5.00 20.93 23.42
C VAL A 420 4.82 19.40 23.49
N LYS A 421 3.80 18.84 22.82
CA LYS A 421 3.51 17.39 22.82
C LYS A 421 4.14 16.64 21.64
N GLN A 422 4.69 17.35 20.65
CA GLN A 422 5.45 16.78 19.53
C GLN A 422 6.88 16.44 19.95
#